data_AF-A0A7Y5F0Z8-F1
#
_entry.id   AF-A0A7Y5F0Z8-F1
#
_cell.length_a   1.000
_cell.length_b   1.000
_cell.length_c   1.000
_cell.angle_alpha   90.00
_cell.angle_beta   90.00
_cell.angle_gamma   90.00
#
_symmetry.space_group_name_H-M   'P 1'
#
loop_
_entity.id
_entity.type
_entity.pdbx_description
1 polymer ?
#
loop_
_entity_poly.entity_id
_entity_poly.type
_entity_poly.pdbx_seq_one_letter_code
_entity_poly.pdbx_strand_id
1 'polypeptide(L)' 'MADKQVVRKQPNALQRFYRETVGELRKVSWPTRREAANLTIIVLIVIFAMTVILGSLDILFSWLLSLVLGV' A
#
# COMPACT_ATOMS: atom_id res chain seq x y z
N MET A 1 59.67 7.86 -10.96
CA MET A 1 58.58 7.33 -10.11
C MET A 1 57.31 7.45 -10.94
N ALA A 2 56.78 6.35 -11.46
CA ALA A 2 55.67 6.37 -12.41
C ALA A 2 54.35 6.64 -11.68
N ASP A 3 53.69 7.74 -12.05
CA ASP A 3 52.39 8.14 -11.54
C ASP A 3 51.31 7.19 -12.08
N LYS A 4 50.75 6.36 -11.21
CA LYS A 4 49.66 5.43 -11.55
C LYS A 4 48.37 6.25 -11.72
N GLN A 5 48.06 6.57 -12.97
CA GLN A 5 46.74 7.04 -13.40
C GLN A 5 45.66 6.07 -12.90
N VAL A 6 44.92 6.47 -11.86
CA VAL A 6 43.84 5.67 -11.28
C VAL A 6 42.66 5.72 -12.25
N VAL A 7 42.53 4.70 -13.12
CA VAL A 7 41.42 4.58 -14.07
C VAL A 7 40.11 4.54 -13.29
N ARG A 8 39.40 5.67 -13.22
CA ARG A 8 38.06 5.75 -12.63
C ARG A 8 37.10 4.99 -13.54
N LYS A 9 36.80 3.73 -13.18
CA LYS A 9 35.73 2.95 -13.82
C LYS A 9 34.42 3.73 -13.69
N GLN A 10 33.87 4.15 -14.83
CA GLN A 10 32.53 4.74 -14.87
C GLN A 10 31.52 3.71 -14.35
N PRO A 11 30.63 4.07 -13.42
CA PRO A 11 29.62 3.13 -12.95
C PRO A 11 28.64 2.82 -14.09
N ASN A 12 28.36 1.53 -14.30
CA ASN A 12 27.39 1.03 -15.28
C ASN A 12 26.03 1.72 -15.08
N ALA A 13 25.27 1.94 -16.16
CA ALA A 13 23.98 2.65 -16.12
C ALA A 13 23.01 2.07 -15.06
N LEU A 14 22.98 0.75 -14.92
CA LEU A 14 22.20 0.04 -13.90
C LEU A 14 22.63 0.38 -12.46
N GLN A 15 23.94 0.55 -12.22
CA GLN A 15 24.48 0.91 -10.92
C GLN A 15 24.16 2.37 -10.55
N ARG A 16 24.13 3.26 -11.54
CA ARG A 16 23.66 4.65 -11.35
C ARG A 16 22.17 4.68 -11.01
N PHE A 17 21.35 3.98 -11.79
CA PHE A 17 19.92 3.88 -11.57
C PHE A 17 19.59 3.35 -10.16
N TYR A 18 20.20 2.23 -9.76
CA TYR A 18 20.00 1.67 -8.41
C TYR A 18 20.38 2.68 -7.30
N ARG A 19 21.50 3.38 -7.46
CA ARG A 19 21.95 4.39 -6.49
C ARG A 19 20.99 5.58 -6.40
N GLU A 20 20.46 6.03 -7.53
CA GLU A 20 19.49 7.11 -7.61
C GLU A 20 18.15 6.70 -6.99
N THR A 21 17.62 5.52 -7.32
CA THR A 21 16.37 4.98 -6.74
C THR A 21 16.46 4.82 -5.22
N VAL A 22 17.56 4.26 -4.69
CA VAL A 22 17.76 4.14 -3.24
C VAL A 22 17.88 5.51 -2.57
N GLY A 23 18.47 6.50 -3.25
CA GLY A 23 18.51 7.89 -2.78
C GLY A 23 17.11 8.51 -2.63
N GLU A 24 16.22 8.26 -3.59
CA GLU A 24 14.85 8.76 -3.56
C GLU A 24 13.96 8.01 -2.56
N LEU A 25 14.11 6.68 -2.47
CA LEU A 25 13.37 5.84 -1.51
C LEU A 25 13.65 6.23 -0.05
N ARG A 26 14.83 6.80 0.24
CA ARG A 26 15.16 7.31 1.58
C ARG A 26 14.42 8.60 1.94
N LYS A 27 13.87 9.32 0.96
CA LYS A 27 13.02 10.50 1.19
C LYS A 27 11.58 10.12 1.50
N VAL A 28 11.20 8.86 1.30
CA VAL A 28 9.88 8.36 1.65
C VAL A 28 9.77 8.33 3.18
N SER A 29 8.84 9.12 3.71
CA SER A 29 8.46 9.10 5.12
C SER A 29 7.66 7.83 5.40
N TRP A 30 8.34 6.74 5.72
CA TRP A 30 7.70 5.53 6.18
C TRP A 30 7.05 5.78 7.54
N PRO A 31 5.76 5.41 7.71
CA PRO A 31 5.05 5.60 8.97
C PRO A 31 5.72 4.81 10.09
N THR A 32 5.65 5.33 11.31
CA THR A 32 6.12 4.57 12.47
C THR A 32 5.28 3.30 12.67
N ARG A 33 5.82 2.26 13.32
CA ARG A 33 5.07 1.01 13.58
C ARG A 33 3.72 1.27 14.27
N ARG A 34 3.67 2.31 15.12
CA ARG A 34 2.46 2.73 15.83
C ARG A 34 1.46 3.44 14.92
N GLU A 35 1.92 4.33 14.05
CA GLU A 35 1.06 4.97 13.04
C GLU A 35 0.46 3.94 12.09
N ALA A 36 1.28 3.01 11.57
CA ALA A 36 0.82 1.95 10.70
C ALA A 36 -0.25 1.07 11.37
N ALA A 37 -0.06 0.71 12.65
CA ALA A 37 -1.04 -0.04 13.42
C ALA A 37 -2.35 0.76 13.62
N ASN A 38 -2.26 2.04 13.99
CA ASN A 38 -3.43 2.90 14.18
C ASN A 38 -4.23 3.06 12.88
N LEU A 39 -3.56 3.31 11.76
CA LEU A 39 -4.19 3.42 10.44
C LEU A 39 -4.90 2.11 10.06
N THR A 40 -4.25 0.97 10.32
CA THR A 40 -4.85 -0.35 10.06
C THR A 40 -6.10 -0.57 10.89
N ILE A 41 -6.08 -0.23 12.18
CA ILE A 41 -7.24 -0.35 13.07
C ILE A 41 -8.40 0.51 12.58
N ILE A 42 -8.13 1.76 12.18
CA ILE A 42 -9.16 2.66 11.63
C ILE A 42 -9.80 2.03 10.39
N VAL A 43 -8.98 1.53 9.45
CA VAL A 43 -9.47 0.88 8.23
C VAL A 43 -10.33 -0.34 8.55
N LEU A 44 -9.92 -1.18 9.51
CA LEU A 44 -10.69 -2.35 9.94
C LEU A 44 -12.06 -1.96 10.49
N ILE A 45 -12.12 -0.90 11.30
CA ILE A 45 -13.40 -0.40 11.85
C ILE A 45 -14.32 0.07 10.72
N VAL A 46 -13.80 0.83 9.75
CA VAL A 46 -14.59 1.33 8.62
C VAL A 46 -15.11 0.18 7.75
N ILE A 47 -14.26 -0.80 7.43
CA ILE A 47 -14.66 -1.98 6.65
C ILE A 47 -15.71 -2.79 7.40
N PHE A 48 -15.53 -2.99 8.70
CA PHE A 48 -16.51 -3.72 9.52
C PHE A 48 -17.87 -2.99 9.52
N ALA A 49 -17.88 -1.68 9.71
CA ALA A 49 -19.11 -0.89 9.66
C ALA A 49 -19.80 -0.97 8.29
N MET A 50 -19.04 -0.83 7.19
CA MET A 50 -19.60 -0.98 5.83
C MET A 50 -20.16 -2.38 5.59
N THR A 51 -19.48 -3.42 6.07
CA THR A 51 -19.91 -4.81 5.94
C THR A 51 -21.25 -5.04 6.64
N VAL A 52 -21.41 -4.51 7.85
CA VAL A 52 -22.67 -4.62 8.60
C VAL A 52 -23.79 -3.87 7.88
N ILE A 53 -23.53 -2.65 7.39
CA ILE A 53 -24.54 -1.83 6.70
C ILE A 53 -24.99 -2.52 5.41
N LEU A 54 -24.06 -2.87 4.53
CA LEU A 54 -24.35 -3.50 3.25
C LEU A 54 -25.00 -4.86 3.46
N GLY A 55 -24.41 -5.71 4.31
CA GLY A 55 -24.95 -7.05 4.59
C GLY A 55 -26.36 -7.01 5.19
N SER A 56 -26.67 -6.05 6.07
CA SER A 56 -28.04 -5.88 6.59
C SER A 56 -29.02 -5.49 5.48
N LEU A 57 -28.59 -4.61 4.58
CA LEU A 57 -29.38 -4.16 3.45
C LEU A 57 -29.59 -5.27 2.41
N ASP A 58 -28.57 -6.09 2.14
CA ASP A 58 -28.66 -7.28 1.28
C ASP A 58 -29.67 -8.29 1.81
N ILE A 59 -29.68 -8.54 3.13
CA ILE A 59 -30.66 -9.41 3.78
C ILE A 59 -32.07 -8.83 3.65
N LEU A 60 -32.25 -7.54 3.97
CA LEU A 60 -33.54 -6.87 3.86
C LEU A 60 -34.10 -6.93 2.44
N PHE A 61 -33.26 -6.67 1.44
CA PHE A 61 -33.66 -6.74 0.04
C PHE A 61 -33.94 -8.16 -0.41
N SER A 62 -33.16 -9.16 0.03
CA SER A 62 -33.43 -10.56 -0.26
C SER A 62 -34.81 -10.99 0.24
N TRP A 63 -35.17 -10.58 1.45
CA TRP A 63 -36.49 -10.84 2.04
C TRP A 63 -37.60 -10.13 1.26
N LEU A 64 -37.41 -8.85 0.93
CA LEU A 64 -38.39 -8.07 0.18
C LEU A 64 -38.61 -8.65 -1.23
N LEU A 65 -37.53 -9.04 -1.90
CA LEU A 65 -37.57 -9.63 -3.24
C LEU A 65 -38.24 -11.02 -3.22
N SER A 66 -37.96 -11.86 -2.22
CA SER A 66 -38.68 -13.14 -2.04
C SER A 66 -40.18 -12.90 -1.88
N LEU A 67 -40.58 -11.92 -1.07
CA LEU A 67 -41.99 -11.58 -0.88
C LEU A 67 -42.66 -11.06 -2.16
N VAL A 68 -41.97 -10.23 -2.95
CA VAL A 68 -42.50 -9.66 -4.20
C VAL A 68 -42.55 -10.70 -5.33
N LEU A 69 -41.52 -11.54 -5.44
CA LEU A 69 -41.43 -12.58 -6.48
C LEU A 69 -42.27 -13.83 -6.13
N GLY A 70 -42.73 -13.94 -4.88
CA GLY A 70 -43.58 -15.05 -4.43
C GLY A 70 -42.86 -16.40 -4.37
N VAL A 71 -41.52 -16.39 -4.31
CA VAL A 71 -40.63 -17.55 -4.08
C VAL A 71 -40.24 -17.64 -2.62
#